data_AF-A0A7K7V2G0-F1
#
_entry.id   AF-A0A7K7V2G0-F1
#
_cell.length_a   1.000
_cell.length_b   1.000
_cell.length_c   1.000
_cell.angle_alpha   90.00
_cell.angle_beta   90.00
_cell.angle_gamma   90.00
#
_symmetry.space_group_name_H-M   'P 1'
#
loop_
_entity.id
_entity.type
_entity.pdbx_description
1 polymer ?
#
loop_
_entity_poly.entity_id
_entity_poly.type
_entity_poly.pdbx_seq_one_letter_code
_entity_poly.pdbx_strand_id
1 'polypeptide(L)'
;VCRLSGSYAGGILAAGVFSFSRLTWQWSIAAEVFSLNNLFVGLLMALTAHFEEASTAKERSKISKLGAFCCGLSLCNQHTIVLYIVCIVPWVLFRLFQRRELSPGHLLKLGLCFLAGLLPYLYLPASSYLNRARWTWGDQTTFQGFLTHFLREEYGTFSLVNTGHFLTDFSPEVMLFQLMQMKSELSLAALSLALMACLSAALPTERKNLPVIWLFTGMLCVYSLFFAWRANLDITKPLFMGVVERFWMQSNAAVAVLAGLGLARLVPLGSAALDARRVLPCLEWLSALALVACQIWTNYSACDQSSNYVVDNFARNLLSSMPAGAVVLLRGDLPGNALRYLHYCEGMRPDITLVDQEMMTYEWYLPKLAKHLPGIHFPGKRWNPVEGLLPDGTLVFNLHRFLKVNKHKEVFVCIGLHEGDSTWKKSYSLWPWGTCEKLVPSEAVFDPGEWIRLTRNLYNWTEDYGRFQPSSWEAVANEEMWQARMKTAFFIFDLAETASVTAEMKSRLYTFAYTLYKEIINSHAKHPVNWHKNYAIACERMLHLQEVGMDQETLLSETVKHFLLYVERAEDDPQRQDILRAVKHLKKELQVLRRMKKE
;
A
#
# COMPACT_ATOMS: atom_id res chain seq x y z
N VAL A 1 17.79 -26.53 5.06
CA VAL A 1 18.43 -27.28 3.95
C VAL A 1 19.63 -28.08 4.42
N CYS A 2 20.71 -27.46 4.91
CA CYS A 2 21.95 -28.16 5.31
C CYS A 2 21.74 -29.36 6.23
N ARG A 3 20.83 -29.24 7.19
CA ARG A 3 20.45 -30.32 8.09
C ARG A 3 19.84 -31.52 7.35
N LEU A 4 18.76 -31.25 6.62
CA LEU A 4 18.02 -32.29 5.89
C LEU A 4 18.88 -32.96 4.81
N SER A 5 19.72 -32.22 4.08
CA SER A 5 20.44 -32.75 2.92
C SER A 5 21.94 -32.97 3.12
N GLY A 6 22.55 -32.43 4.18
CA GLY A 6 24.00 -32.34 4.33
C GLY A 6 24.69 -31.29 3.45
N SER A 7 23.95 -30.62 2.53
CA SER A 7 24.53 -29.65 1.60
C SER A 7 24.50 -28.23 2.15
N TYR A 8 25.69 -27.66 2.32
CA TYR A 8 25.87 -26.23 2.63
C TYR A 8 25.56 -25.35 1.42
N ALA A 9 25.93 -25.76 0.21
CA ALA A 9 25.67 -25.01 -1.02
C ALA A 9 24.15 -24.83 -1.26
N GLY A 10 23.37 -25.90 -1.07
CA GLY A 10 21.90 -25.82 -1.13
C GLY A 10 21.32 -24.91 -0.05
N GLY A 11 21.92 -24.86 1.14
CA GLY A 11 21.54 -23.90 2.19
C GLY A 11 21.81 -22.45 1.81
N ILE A 12 22.99 -22.18 1.24
CA ILE A 12 23.36 -20.84 0.74
C ILE A 12 22.45 -20.43 -0.43
N LEU A 13 22.13 -21.35 -1.35
CA LEU A 13 21.17 -21.07 -2.43
C LEU A 13 19.81 -20.66 -1.86
N ALA A 14 19.23 -21.47 -0.96
CA ALA A 14 17.92 -21.19 -0.38
C ALA A 14 17.89 -19.85 0.36
N ALA A 15 18.91 -19.58 1.19
CA ALA A 15 19.01 -18.32 1.92
C ALA A 15 19.22 -17.13 0.98
N GLY A 16 20.14 -17.23 0.03
CA GLY A 16 20.51 -16.13 -0.86
C GLY A 16 19.41 -15.78 -1.86
N VAL A 17 18.82 -16.77 -2.53
CA VAL A 17 17.74 -16.53 -3.50
C VAL A 17 16.50 -15.92 -2.83
N PHE A 18 16.17 -16.37 -1.60
CA PHE A 18 15.08 -15.76 -0.83
C PHE A 18 15.42 -14.35 -0.35
N SER A 19 16.60 -14.15 0.25
CA SER A 19 16.96 -12.86 0.86
C SER A 19 17.14 -11.76 -0.18
N PHE A 20 17.70 -12.10 -1.34
CA PHE A 20 17.97 -11.16 -2.43
C PHE A 20 16.90 -11.20 -3.53
N SER A 21 15.74 -11.81 -3.30
CA SER A 21 14.57 -11.55 -4.14
C SER A 21 14.04 -10.14 -3.85
N ARG A 22 13.56 -9.45 -4.90
CA ARG A 22 13.11 -8.05 -4.83
C ARG A 22 12.15 -7.81 -3.66
N LEU A 23 11.10 -8.63 -3.53
CA LEU A 23 10.10 -8.46 -2.48
C LEU A 23 10.69 -8.60 -1.07
N THR A 24 11.44 -9.67 -0.82
CA THR A 24 12.02 -9.93 0.50
C THR A 24 13.01 -8.83 0.88
N TRP A 25 13.85 -8.40 -0.05
CA TRP A 25 14.80 -7.31 0.18
C TRP A 25 14.06 -6.00 0.47
N GLN A 26 13.13 -5.59 -0.41
CA GLN A 26 12.39 -4.34 -0.27
C GLN A 26 11.64 -4.26 1.08
N TRP A 27 11.00 -5.34 1.52
CA TRP A 27 10.28 -5.35 2.80
C TRP A 27 11.19 -5.54 4.03
N SER A 28 12.46 -5.93 3.83
CA SER A 28 13.46 -5.97 4.92
C SER A 28 13.99 -4.59 5.32
N ILE A 29 13.89 -3.61 4.41
CA ILE A 29 14.32 -2.22 4.64
C ILE A 29 13.14 -1.28 4.91
N ALA A 30 11.92 -1.81 4.99
CA ALA A 30 10.72 -1.07 5.35
C ALA A 30 10.19 -1.52 6.73
N ALA A 31 9.64 -0.58 7.49
CA ALA A 31 9.07 -0.84 8.82
C ALA A 31 7.67 -1.49 8.69
N GLU A 32 7.64 -2.77 8.36
CA GLU A 32 6.43 -3.56 8.10
C GLU A 32 6.48 -4.93 8.79
N VAL A 33 5.32 -5.58 8.95
CA VAL A 33 5.17 -6.84 9.71
C VAL A 33 5.80 -8.06 9.03
N PHE A 34 6.08 -7.97 7.73
CA PHE A 34 6.42 -9.14 6.92
C PHE A 34 7.80 -9.72 7.24
N SER A 35 8.79 -8.88 7.54
CA SER A 35 10.16 -9.34 7.80
C SER A 35 10.25 -10.20 9.05
N LEU A 36 9.59 -9.79 10.13
CA LEU A 36 9.47 -10.59 11.34
C LEU A 36 8.63 -11.85 11.10
N ASN A 37 7.58 -11.78 10.26
CA ASN A 37 6.80 -12.97 9.90
C ASN A 37 7.63 -13.99 9.12
N ASN A 38 8.45 -13.53 8.17
CA ASN A 38 9.35 -14.37 7.39
C ASN A 38 10.40 -15.06 8.29
N LEU A 39 10.89 -14.37 9.32
CA LEU A 39 11.73 -14.97 10.36
C LEU A 39 10.98 -16.10 11.08
N PHE A 40 9.72 -15.90 11.48
CA PHE A 40 8.92 -16.94 12.11
C PHE A 40 8.65 -18.13 11.19
N VAL A 41 8.32 -17.90 9.92
CA VAL A 41 8.18 -18.97 8.91
C VAL A 41 9.47 -19.79 8.82
N GLY A 42 10.61 -19.12 8.64
CA GLY A 42 11.92 -19.78 8.57
C GLY A 42 12.26 -20.55 9.86
N LEU A 43 11.96 -19.97 11.02
CA LEU A 43 12.17 -20.61 12.33
C LEU A 43 11.30 -21.85 12.51
N LEU A 44 10.02 -21.80 12.13
CA LEU A 44 9.11 -22.95 12.21
C LEU A 44 9.56 -24.07 11.25
N MET A 45 10.00 -23.72 10.04
CA MET A 45 10.58 -24.69 9.10
C MET A 45 11.87 -25.31 9.63
N ALA A 46 12.74 -24.51 10.25
CA ALA A 46 13.97 -25.00 10.88
C ALA A 46 13.67 -25.94 12.05
N LEU A 47 12.77 -25.55 12.97
CA LEU A 47 12.35 -26.38 14.11
C LEU A 47 11.70 -27.68 13.64
N THR A 48 10.94 -27.65 12.54
CA THR A 48 10.36 -28.86 11.92
C THR A 48 11.44 -29.81 11.43
N ALA A 49 12.47 -29.30 10.73
CA ALA A 49 13.61 -30.11 10.30
C ALA A 49 14.39 -30.69 11.48
N HIS A 50 14.66 -29.86 12.51
CA HIS A 50 15.32 -30.30 13.73
C HIS A 50 14.51 -31.38 14.47
N PHE A 51 13.19 -31.24 14.52
CA PHE A 51 12.30 -32.21 15.17
C PHE A 51 12.36 -33.58 14.48
N GLU A 52 12.41 -33.60 13.14
CA GLU A 52 12.49 -34.84 12.37
C GLU A 52 13.84 -35.55 12.55
N GLU A 53 14.94 -34.79 12.59
CA GLU A 53 16.31 -35.32 12.78
C GLU A 53 16.63 -35.73 14.21
N ALA A 54 15.92 -35.18 15.19
CA ALA A 54 16.17 -35.44 16.60
C ALA A 54 16.18 -36.94 16.87
N SER A 55 17.25 -37.42 17.49
CA SER A 55 17.50 -38.85 17.66
C SER A 55 16.72 -39.41 18.87
N THR A 56 16.60 -38.62 19.93
CA THR A 56 16.00 -39.03 21.20
C THR A 56 14.61 -38.43 21.43
N ALA A 57 13.76 -39.14 22.19
CA ALA A 57 12.45 -38.64 22.59
C ALA A 57 12.54 -37.36 23.44
N LYS A 58 13.60 -37.25 24.26
CA LYS A 58 13.87 -36.06 25.09
C LYS A 58 14.15 -34.82 24.22
N GLU A 59 14.94 -34.99 23.17
CA GLU A 59 15.26 -33.93 22.21
C GLU A 59 14.01 -33.53 21.40
N ARG A 60 13.26 -34.50 20.86
CA ARG A 60 11.98 -34.25 20.18
C ARG A 60 10.99 -33.47 21.06
N SER A 61 10.85 -33.87 22.33
CA SER A 61 9.99 -33.16 23.29
C SER A 61 10.48 -31.73 23.57
N LYS A 62 11.81 -31.51 23.64
CA LYS A 62 12.37 -30.16 23.81
C LYS A 62 12.02 -29.27 22.60
N ILE A 63 12.23 -29.79 21.39
CA ILE A 63 11.99 -29.06 20.15
C ILE A 63 10.50 -28.80 19.94
N SER A 64 9.61 -29.77 20.21
CA SER A 64 8.16 -29.58 20.07
C SER A 64 7.63 -28.51 21.04
N LYS A 65 8.14 -28.44 22.27
CA LYS A 65 7.79 -27.37 23.23
C LYS A 65 8.27 -25.99 22.76
N LEU A 66 9.49 -25.90 22.24
CA LEU A 66 10.01 -24.67 21.65
C LEU A 66 9.19 -24.26 20.41
N GLY A 67 8.85 -25.22 19.55
CA GLY A 67 7.98 -25.02 18.40
C GLY A 67 6.59 -24.51 18.82
N ALA A 68 5.99 -25.10 19.85
CA ALA A 68 4.71 -24.64 20.38
C ALA A 68 4.78 -23.19 20.88
N PHE A 69 5.83 -22.83 21.63
CA PHE A 69 6.08 -21.45 22.04
C PHE A 69 6.22 -20.51 20.84
N CYS A 70 7.01 -20.88 19.83
CA CYS A 70 7.18 -20.09 18.61
C CYS A 70 5.89 -19.96 17.79
N CYS A 71 5.03 -20.99 17.76
CA CYS A 71 3.70 -20.91 17.15
C CYS A 71 2.81 -19.87 17.86
N GLY A 72 2.83 -19.82 19.20
CA GLY A 72 2.09 -18.80 19.95
C GLY A 72 2.65 -17.40 19.69
N LEU A 73 3.98 -17.26 19.76
CA LEU A 73 4.65 -15.98 19.58
C LEU A 73 4.48 -15.40 18.17
N SER A 74 4.52 -16.25 17.15
CA SER A 74 4.38 -15.80 15.76
C SER A 74 2.97 -15.29 15.44
N LEU A 75 1.94 -15.82 16.12
CA LEU A 75 0.57 -15.32 16.01
C LEU A 75 0.45 -13.88 16.50
N CYS A 76 1.28 -13.43 17.43
CA CYS A 76 1.33 -12.04 17.88
C CYS A 76 1.91 -11.06 16.84
N ASN A 77 2.48 -11.56 15.74
CA ASN A 77 3.03 -10.72 14.67
C ASN A 77 2.08 -10.60 13.46
N GLN A 78 1.68 -11.73 12.86
CA GLN A 78 0.84 -11.70 11.64
C GLN A 78 0.01 -12.98 11.50
N HIS A 79 -1.30 -12.85 11.27
CA HIS A 79 -2.24 -14.00 11.23
C HIS A 79 -1.96 -15.02 10.13
N THR A 80 -1.29 -14.64 9.04
CA THR A 80 -1.03 -15.55 7.92
C THR A 80 -0.16 -16.74 8.31
N ILE A 81 0.58 -16.63 9.44
CA ILE A 81 1.35 -17.75 9.99
C ILE A 81 0.47 -18.93 10.42
N VAL A 82 -0.83 -18.71 10.70
CA VAL A 82 -1.80 -19.79 10.99
C VAL A 82 -1.75 -20.85 9.90
N LEU A 83 -1.64 -20.45 8.63
CA LEU A 83 -1.61 -21.37 7.47
C LEU A 83 -0.41 -22.33 7.51
N TYR A 84 0.69 -21.95 8.16
CA TYR A 84 1.84 -22.82 8.41
C TYR A 84 1.60 -23.70 9.64
N ILE A 85 1.08 -23.11 10.71
CA ILE A 85 0.79 -23.79 11.98
C ILE A 85 -0.23 -24.94 11.77
N VAL A 86 -1.27 -24.74 10.95
CA VAL A 86 -2.29 -25.78 10.69
C VAL A 86 -1.72 -26.99 9.94
N CYS A 87 -0.61 -26.84 9.22
CA CYS A 87 0.09 -27.97 8.60
C CYS A 87 1.07 -28.62 9.57
N ILE A 88 1.89 -27.80 10.26
CA ILE A 88 2.99 -28.27 11.09
C ILE A 88 2.47 -28.97 12.36
N VAL A 89 1.47 -28.41 13.05
CA VAL A 89 1.01 -28.94 14.35
C VAL A 89 0.42 -30.34 14.21
N PRO A 90 -0.55 -30.61 13.31
CA PRO A 90 -1.06 -31.96 13.11
C PRO A 90 0.04 -32.95 12.70
N TRP A 91 0.97 -32.52 11.85
CA TRP A 91 2.09 -33.34 11.43
C TRP A 91 2.99 -33.72 12.61
N VAL A 92 3.40 -32.76 13.46
CA VAL A 92 4.23 -33.03 14.65
C VAL A 92 3.51 -33.95 15.63
N LEU A 93 2.22 -33.70 15.90
CA LEU A 93 1.42 -34.54 16.80
C LEU A 93 1.29 -35.98 16.26
N PHE A 94 1.08 -36.13 14.95
CA PHE A 94 1.04 -37.43 14.29
C PHE A 94 2.39 -38.17 14.41
N ARG A 95 3.52 -37.48 14.21
CA ARG A 95 4.86 -38.09 14.37
C ARG A 95 5.12 -38.52 15.82
N LEU A 96 4.74 -37.71 16.81
CA LEU A 96 4.83 -38.07 18.22
C LEU A 96 3.94 -39.27 18.55
N PHE A 97 2.74 -39.33 17.99
CA PHE A 97 1.81 -40.46 18.16
C PHE A 97 2.38 -41.75 17.56
N GLN A 98 2.87 -41.72 16.32
CA GLN A 98 3.50 -42.88 15.68
C GLN A 98 4.69 -43.43 16.47
N ARG A 99 5.46 -42.55 17.10
CA ARG A 99 6.61 -42.92 17.95
C ARG A 99 6.24 -43.27 19.40
N ARG A 100 4.95 -43.24 19.76
CA ARG A 100 4.43 -43.47 21.13
C ARG A 100 5.02 -42.49 22.17
N GLU A 101 5.31 -41.26 21.75
CA GLU A 101 5.88 -40.17 22.57
C GLU A 101 4.85 -39.10 22.94
N LEU A 102 3.60 -39.26 22.46
CA LEU A 102 2.50 -38.39 22.78
C LEU A 102 1.75 -38.91 24.02
N SER A 103 1.63 -38.08 25.05
CA SER A 103 0.84 -38.35 26.25
C SER A 103 0.00 -37.12 26.61
N PRO A 104 -1.08 -37.26 27.40
CA PRO A 104 -1.89 -36.12 27.84
C PRO A 104 -1.06 -35.05 28.57
N GLY A 105 -0.10 -35.47 29.42
CA GLY A 105 0.81 -34.55 30.10
C GLY A 105 1.79 -33.84 29.16
N HIS A 106 2.21 -34.48 28.06
CA HIS A 106 2.99 -33.82 27.02
C HIS A 106 2.14 -32.79 26.27
N LEU A 107 0.90 -33.14 25.89
CA LEU A 107 -0.02 -32.23 25.23
C LEU A 107 -0.31 -30.97 26.08
N LEU A 108 -0.50 -31.15 27.39
CA LEU A 108 -0.64 -30.03 28.33
C LEU A 108 0.60 -29.11 28.31
N LYS A 109 1.81 -29.68 28.33
CA LYS A 109 3.05 -28.88 28.26
C LYS A 109 3.17 -28.12 26.95
N LEU A 110 2.76 -28.71 25.82
CA LEU A 110 2.72 -28.02 24.53
C LEU A 110 1.73 -26.85 24.56
N GLY A 111 0.52 -27.08 25.10
CA GLY A 111 -0.48 -26.03 25.29
C GLY A 111 0.01 -24.88 26.16
N LEU A 112 0.67 -25.18 27.29
CA LEU A 112 1.26 -24.14 28.15
C LEU A 112 2.38 -23.36 27.45
N CYS A 113 3.24 -24.02 26.66
CA CYS A 113 4.28 -23.33 25.89
C CYS A 113 3.67 -22.42 24.83
N PHE A 114 2.63 -22.89 24.13
CA PHE A 114 1.89 -22.09 23.15
C PHE A 114 1.24 -20.86 23.79
N LEU A 115 0.55 -21.03 24.92
CA LEU A 115 -0.06 -19.92 25.67
C LEU A 115 1.00 -18.93 26.19
N ALA A 116 2.18 -19.41 26.62
CA ALA A 116 3.28 -18.55 26.98
C ALA A 116 3.80 -17.71 25.79
N GLY A 117 3.74 -18.25 24.57
CA GLY A 117 4.05 -17.51 23.34
C GLY A 117 3.07 -16.37 23.06
N LEU A 118 1.80 -16.50 23.48
CA LEU A 118 0.75 -15.48 23.27
C LEU A 118 0.81 -14.30 24.26
N LEU A 119 1.70 -14.34 25.25
CA LEU A 119 1.81 -13.28 26.27
C LEU A 119 1.96 -11.85 25.71
N PRO A 120 2.65 -11.60 24.57
CA PRO A 120 2.70 -10.25 24.00
C PRO A 120 1.32 -9.63 23.70
N TYR A 121 0.28 -10.43 23.45
CA TYR A 121 -1.08 -9.90 23.26
C TYR A 121 -1.62 -9.16 24.48
N LEU A 122 -1.11 -9.43 25.68
CA LEU A 122 -1.49 -8.71 26.91
C LEU A 122 -1.09 -7.23 26.87
N TYR A 123 -0.15 -6.84 25.99
CA TYR A 123 0.20 -5.44 25.78
C TYR A 123 -0.99 -4.62 25.24
N LEU A 124 -1.82 -5.21 24.37
CA LEU A 124 -2.95 -4.49 23.75
C LEU A 124 -3.96 -3.96 24.77
N PRO A 125 -4.57 -4.78 25.66
CA PRO A 125 -5.49 -4.27 26.67
C PRO A 125 -4.79 -3.36 27.68
N ALA A 126 -3.54 -3.65 28.06
CA ALA A 126 -2.78 -2.80 28.98
C ALA A 126 -2.55 -1.39 28.40
N SER A 127 -2.11 -1.30 27.14
CA SER A 127 -1.90 -0.04 26.44
C SER A 127 -3.21 0.72 26.25
N SER A 128 -4.28 0.03 25.83
CA SER A 128 -5.60 0.63 25.63
C SER A 128 -6.23 1.16 26.93
N TYR A 129 -5.98 0.50 28.07
CA TYR A 129 -6.44 0.95 29.38
C TYR A 129 -5.66 2.17 29.87
N LEU A 130 -4.34 2.18 29.71
CA LEU A 130 -3.51 3.35 30.04
C LEU A 130 -3.83 4.54 29.13
N ASN A 131 -4.21 4.27 27.87
CA ASN A 131 -4.56 5.26 26.84
C ASN A 131 -3.56 6.43 26.81
N ARG A 132 -2.26 6.10 26.82
CA ARG A 132 -1.13 7.03 26.69
C ARG A 132 -0.69 7.22 25.24
N ALA A 133 -0.92 6.23 24.39
CA ALA A 133 -0.59 6.32 22.97
C ALA A 133 -1.44 7.40 22.31
N ARG A 134 -0.80 8.31 21.57
CA ARG A 134 -1.47 9.37 20.78
C ARG A 134 -2.27 8.80 19.60
N TRP A 135 -2.04 7.53 19.28
CA TRP A 135 -2.75 6.80 18.24
C TRP A 135 -2.93 5.33 18.66
N THR A 136 -4.08 4.76 18.32
CA THR A 136 -4.38 3.33 18.46
C THR A 136 -5.36 2.92 17.38
N TRP A 137 -5.39 1.63 17.03
CA TRP A 137 -6.43 1.04 16.18
C TRP A 137 -7.37 0.20 17.03
N GLY A 138 -8.60 0.66 17.24
CA GLY A 138 -9.59 -0.05 18.07
C GLY A 138 -9.50 0.28 19.57
N ASP A 139 -10.52 -0.16 20.31
CA ASP A 139 -10.55 -0.13 21.78
C ASP A 139 -10.47 -1.55 22.36
N GLN A 140 -9.30 -1.93 22.88
CA GLN A 140 -9.08 -3.24 23.53
C GLN A 140 -9.27 -3.24 25.06
N THR A 141 -9.98 -2.26 25.64
CA THR A 141 -10.23 -2.25 27.11
C THR A 141 -11.20 -3.32 27.58
N THR A 142 -12.05 -3.81 26.68
CA THR A 142 -12.99 -4.90 26.96
C THR A 142 -12.55 -6.18 26.28
N PHE A 143 -13.03 -7.33 26.76
CA PHE A 143 -12.76 -8.62 26.12
C PHE A 143 -13.31 -8.67 24.69
N GLN A 144 -14.51 -8.10 24.46
CA GLN A 144 -15.09 -8.01 23.12
C GLN A 144 -14.23 -7.14 22.20
N GLY A 145 -13.78 -5.97 22.67
CA GLY A 145 -12.92 -5.09 21.87
C GLY A 145 -11.55 -5.71 21.56
N PHE A 146 -10.99 -6.47 22.51
CA PHE A 146 -9.82 -7.31 22.24
C PHE A 146 -10.12 -8.35 21.16
N LEU A 147 -11.25 -9.06 21.24
CA LEU A 147 -11.63 -10.07 20.26
C LEU A 147 -11.86 -9.47 18.86
N THR A 148 -12.54 -8.33 18.76
CA THR A 148 -12.74 -7.58 17.51
C THR A 148 -11.41 -7.22 16.85
N HIS A 149 -10.42 -6.77 17.63
CA HIS A 149 -9.08 -6.51 17.13
C HIS A 149 -8.33 -7.80 16.76
N PHE A 150 -8.32 -8.78 17.66
CA PHE A 150 -7.62 -10.07 17.49
C PHE A 150 -8.17 -10.88 16.31
N LEU A 151 -9.45 -10.76 15.98
CA LEU A 151 -10.04 -11.41 14.82
C LEU A 151 -9.99 -10.54 13.57
N ARG A 152 -9.58 -9.27 13.67
CA ARG A 152 -9.64 -8.27 12.58
C ARG A 152 -11.06 -8.15 12.01
N GLU A 153 -12.07 -8.14 12.88
CA GLU A 153 -13.50 -8.10 12.49
C GLU A 153 -13.81 -6.88 11.62
N GLU A 154 -13.19 -5.72 11.91
CA GLU A 154 -13.37 -4.48 11.15
C GLU A 154 -12.93 -4.58 9.68
N TYR A 155 -12.01 -5.50 9.37
CA TYR A 155 -11.55 -5.82 8.02
C TYR A 155 -12.35 -6.97 7.38
N GLY A 156 -13.25 -7.63 8.11
CA GLY A 156 -14.01 -8.81 7.66
C GLY A 156 -13.37 -10.16 8.01
N THR A 157 -12.47 -10.22 9.01
CA THR A 157 -11.75 -11.40 9.56
C THR A 157 -10.86 -12.16 8.56
N PHE A 158 -11.43 -12.63 7.45
CA PHE A 158 -10.76 -13.34 6.38
C PHE A 158 -10.61 -12.53 5.10
N SER A 159 -10.93 -11.23 5.12
CA SER A 159 -10.76 -10.34 3.98
C SER A 159 -9.52 -9.46 4.16
N LEU A 160 -8.94 -9.02 3.04
CA LEU A 160 -7.89 -7.99 3.02
C LEU A 160 -8.50 -6.61 3.23
N VAL A 161 -9.64 -6.34 2.58
CA VAL A 161 -10.39 -5.08 2.72
C VAL A 161 -11.87 -5.38 2.95
N ASN A 162 -12.52 -4.56 3.77
CA ASN A 162 -13.96 -4.65 3.97
C ASN A 162 -14.69 -3.97 2.80
N THR A 163 -15.12 -4.75 1.80
CA THR A 163 -15.84 -4.24 0.62
C THR A 163 -17.37 -4.36 0.72
N GLY A 164 -17.92 -4.75 1.88
CA GLY A 164 -19.36 -4.98 2.06
C GLY A 164 -19.94 -6.18 1.28
N HIS A 165 -19.17 -6.79 0.38
CA HIS A 165 -19.52 -8.00 -0.35
C HIS A 165 -18.93 -9.23 0.36
N PHE A 166 -19.81 -10.09 0.90
CA PHE A 166 -19.44 -11.16 1.82
C PHE A 166 -18.87 -12.44 1.18
N LEU A 167 -18.72 -12.51 -0.14
CA LEU A 167 -18.17 -13.68 -0.82
C LEU A 167 -17.22 -13.22 -1.93
N THR A 168 -15.92 -13.50 -1.78
CA THR A 168 -15.01 -13.57 -2.90
C THR A 168 -14.88 -15.02 -3.32
N ASP A 169 -15.22 -15.27 -4.58
CA ASP A 169 -14.99 -16.56 -5.22
C ASP A 169 -13.48 -16.80 -5.38
N PHE A 170 -13.11 -18.08 -5.54
CA PHE A 170 -11.74 -18.44 -5.88
C PHE A 170 -11.34 -17.75 -7.19
N SER A 171 -10.21 -17.02 -7.19
CA SER A 171 -9.68 -16.33 -8.37
C SER A 171 -8.50 -17.11 -8.96
N PRO A 172 -8.68 -17.76 -10.12
CA PRO A 172 -7.57 -18.34 -10.88
C PRO A 172 -6.53 -17.29 -11.29
N GLU A 173 -6.96 -16.04 -11.49
CA GLU A 173 -6.09 -14.92 -11.85
C GLU A 173 -5.07 -14.66 -10.75
N VAL A 174 -5.49 -14.57 -9.48
CA VAL A 174 -4.58 -14.39 -8.33
C VAL A 174 -3.53 -15.49 -8.29
N MET A 175 -3.92 -16.75 -8.54
CA MET A 175 -2.99 -17.87 -8.56
C MET A 175 -2.01 -17.79 -9.73
N LEU A 176 -2.47 -17.40 -10.92
CA LEU A 176 -1.63 -17.19 -12.09
C LEU A 176 -0.62 -16.05 -11.87
N PHE A 177 -1.08 -14.91 -11.34
CA PHE A 177 -0.22 -13.79 -10.99
C PHE A 177 0.81 -14.17 -9.93
N GLN A 178 0.40 -14.92 -8.90
CA GLN A 178 1.33 -15.43 -7.90
C GLN A 178 2.43 -16.26 -8.56
N LEU A 179 2.10 -17.20 -9.45
CA LEU A 179 3.10 -18.04 -10.15
C LEU A 179 4.04 -17.22 -11.04
N MET A 180 3.50 -16.25 -11.79
CA MET A 180 4.32 -15.33 -12.60
C MET A 180 5.25 -14.51 -11.73
N GLN A 181 4.77 -14.04 -10.57
CA GLN A 181 5.59 -13.31 -9.62
C GLN A 181 6.64 -14.20 -8.97
N MET A 182 6.32 -15.43 -8.55
CA MET A 182 7.31 -16.38 -8.03
C MET A 182 8.45 -16.61 -9.03
N LYS A 183 8.13 -16.74 -10.33
CA LYS A 183 9.14 -16.86 -11.40
C LYS A 183 10.01 -15.60 -11.50
N SER A 184 9.40 -14.42 -11.44
CA SER A 184 10.12 -13.15 -11.47
C SER A 184 11.01 -12.96 -10.24
N GLU A 185 10.55 -13.37 -9.06
CA GLU A 185 11.21 -13.15 -7.78
C GLU A 185 12.33 -14.16 -7.50
N LEU A 186 12.16 -15.43 -7.87
CA LEU A 186 13.12 -16.49 -7.51
C LEU A 186 13.91 -17.03 -8.70
N SER A 187 13.59 -16.64 -9.93
CA SER A 187 14.05 -17.20 -11.20
C SER A 187 13.45 -18.56 -11.56
N LEU A 188 13.42 -18.86 -12.86
CA LEU A 188 12.98 -20.17 -13.38
C LEU A 188 13.87 -21.31 -12.85
N ALA A 189 15.17 -21.08 -12.68
CA ALA A 189 16.10 -22.09 -12.19
C ALA A 189 15.74 -22.54 -10.77
N ALA A 190 15.41 -21.62 -9.85
CA ALA A 190 14.99 -21.97 -8.50
C ALA A 190 13.67 -22.74 -8.49
N LEU A 191 12.71 -22.36 -9.34
CA LEU A 191 11.44 -23.10 -9.49
C LEU A 191 11.67 -24.53 -9.99
N SER A 192 12.53 -24.70 -11.00
CA SER A 192 12.91 -26.02 -11.51
C SER A 192 13.58 -26.87 -10.43
N LEU A 193 14.48 -26.30 -9.63
CA LEU A 193 15.11 -26.99 -8.51
C LEU A 193 14.09 -27.38 -7.43
N ALA A 194 13.14 -26.51 -7.10
CA ALA A 194 12.08 -26.82 -6.14
C ALA A 194 11.20 -27.98 -6.64
N LEU A 195 10.85 -27.99 -7.92
CA LEU A 195 10.13 -29.11 -8.54
C LEU A 195 10.95 -30.41 -8.49
N MET A 196 12.26 -30.34 -8.76
CA MET A 196 13.16 -31.49 -8.64
C MET A 196 13.20 -32.06 -7.23
N ALA A 197 13.12 -31.23 -6.19
CA ALA A 197 13.00 -31.71 -4.80
C ALA A 197 11.71 -32.52 -4.59
N CYS A 198 10.57 -32.05 -5.11
CA CYS A 198 9.29 -32.75 -5.02
C CYS A 198 9.28 -34.07 -5.82
N LEU A 199 9.79 -34.06 -7.06
CA LEU A 199 9.85 -35.24 -7.92
C LEU A 199 10.79 -36.32 -7.36
N SER A 200 11.96 -35.91 -6.88
CA SER A 200 12.91 -36.84 -6.26
C SER A 200 12.38 -37.45 -4.96
N ALA A 201 11.56 -36.71 -4.22
CA ALA A 201 10.86 -37.21 -3.04
C ALA A 201 9.84 -38.31 -3.41
N ALA A 202 9.20 -38.24 -4.57
CA ALA A 202 8.26 -39.27 -5.02
C ALA A 202 8.93 -40.60 -5.44
N LEU A 203 10.26 -40.64 -5.58
CA LEU A 203 10.99 -41.85 -5.98
C LEU A 203 11.21 -42.82 -4.80
N PRO A 204 11.10 -44.16 -4.98
CA PRO A 204 11.13 -45.14 -3.89
C PRO A 204 12.44 -45.25 -3.09
N THR A 205 13.53 -44.71 -3.62
CA THR A 205 14.91 -44.95 -3.20
C THR A 205 15.37 -44.14 -1.99
N GLU A 206 14.65 -43.08 -1.59
CA GLU A 206 15.15 -42.04 -0.67
C GLU A 206 14.15 -41.67 0.44
N ARG A 207 14.04 -42.51 1.49
CA ARG A 207 12.96 -42.40 2.51
C ARG A 207 13.23 -41.43 3.67
N LYS A 208 14.46 -40.97 3.91
CA LYS A 208 14.80 -40.29 5.18
C LYS A 208 14.25 -38.86 5.33
N ASN A 209 14.17 -38.08 4.24
CA ASN A 209 13.73 -36.66 4.30
C ASN A 209 12.36 -36.41 3.67
N LEU A 210 11.73 -37.48 3.20
CA LEU A 210 10.48 -37.46 2.45
C LEU A 210 9.32 -36.77 3.19
N PRO A 211 9.10 -37.00 4.50
CA PRO A 211 7.98 -36.40 5.21
C PRO A 211 8.04 -34.87 5.31
N VAL A 212 9.25 -34.31 5.41
CA VAL A 212 9.45 -32.86 5.57
C VAL A 212 9.31 -32.13 4.23
N ILE A 213 9.79 -32.73 3.14
CA ILE A 213 9.57 -32.18 1.78
C ILE A 213 8.08 -32.09 1.49
N TRP A 214 7.33 -33.17 1.70
CA TRP A 214 5.87 -33.15 1.49
C TRP A 214 5.14 -32.18 2.41
N LEU A 215 5.59 -32.01 3.65
CA LEU A 215 5.03 -31.01 4.55
C LEU A 215 5.26 -29.59 4.01
N PHE A 216 6.47 -29.25 3.56
CA PHE A 216 6.76 -27.93 3.00
C PHE A 216 6.02 -27.68 1.68
N THR A 217 5.89 -28.69 0.83
CA THR A 217 5.06 -28.62 -0.38
C THR A 217 3.58 -28.43 -0.02
N GLY A 218 3.07 -29.16 0.98
CA GLY A 218 1.71 -29.01 1.48
C GLY A 218 1.44 -27.61 2.04
N MET A 219 2.39 -27.05 2.80
CA MET A 219 2.34 -25.68 3.29
C MET A 219 2.27 -24.66 2.14
N LEU A 220 3.10 -24.82 1.11
CA LEU A 220 3.06 -23.99 -0.10
C LEU A 220 1.68 -24.05 -0.77
N CYS A 221 1.13 -25.26 -0.99
CA CYS A 221 -0.17 -25.44 -1.62
C CYS A 221 -1.31 -24.84 -0.78
N VAL A 222 -1.36 -25.11 0.52
CA VAL A 222 -2.38 -24.56 1.42
C VAL A 222 -2.32 -23.04 1.42
N TYR A 223 -1.12 -22.46 1.49
CA TYR A 223 -0.94 -21.02 1.48
C TYR A 223 -1.41 -20.39 0.16
N SER A 224 -0.96 -20.89 -0.98
CA SER A 224 -1.35 -20.39 -2.31
C SER A 224 -2.85 -20.51 -2.57
N LEU A 225 -3.46 -21.65 -2.24
CA LEU A 225 -4.90 -21.86 -2.41
C LEU A 225 -5.72 -20.93 -1.52
N PHE A 226 -5.28 -20.72 -0.27
CA PHE A 226 -5.95 -19.80 0.65
C PHE A 226 -5.93 -18.37 0.11
N PHE A 227 -4.79 -17.90 -0.40
CA PHE A 227 -4.70 -16.54 -0.96
C PHE A 227 -5.47 -16.39 -2.27
N ALA A 228 -5.45 -17.39 -3.16
CA ALA A 228 -6.29 -17.39 -4.36
C ALA A 228 -7.80 -17.37 -4.03
N TRP A 229 -8.19 -17.89 -2.87
CA TRP A 229 -9.57 -17.83 -2.38
C TRP A 229 -9.94 -16.50 -1.69
N ARG A 230 -9.02 -15.91 -0.92
CA ARG A 230 -9.34 -14.80 0.00
C ARG A 230 -8.78 -13.43 -0.37
N ALA A 231 -7.88 -13.35 -1.35
CA ALA A 231 -7.39 -12.06 -1.83
C ALA A 231 -8.51 -11.31 -2.57
N ASN A 232 -9.16 -10.36 -1.86
CA ASN A 232 -10.34 -9.65 -2.35
C ASN A 232 -10.05 -8.22 -2.84
N LEU A 233 -8.83 -7.99 -3.30
CA LEU A 233 -8.41 -6.72 -3.92
C LEU A 233 -8.40 -6.87 -5.43
N ASP A 234 -8.85 -5.81 -6.12
CA ASP A 234 -8.79 -5.74 -7.58
C ASP A 234 -7.35 -5.58 -8.06
N ILE A 235 -6.71 -6.69 -8.38
CA ILE A 235 -5.30 -6.76 -8.82
C ILE A 235 -5.06 -6.14 -10.20
N THR A 236 -6.11 -5.71 -10.92
CA THR A 236 -5.94 -4.92 -12.15
C THR A 236 -5.42 -3.52 -11.85
N LYS A 237 -5.67 -3.02 -10.63
CA LYS A 237 -5.13 -1.75 -10.15
C LYS A 237 -3.70 -1.95 -9.65
N PRO A 238 -2.69 -1.24 -10.21
CA PRO A 238 -1.29 -1.47 -9.86
C PRO A 238 -0.97 -1.37 -8.37
N LEU A 239 -1.52 -0.37 -7.67
CA LEU A 239 -1.30 -0.21 -6.23
C LEU A 239 -1.82 -1.41 -5.43
N PHE A 240 -2.98 -1.95 -5.80
CA PHE A 240 -3.58 -3.09 -5.11
C PHE A 240 -2.79 -4.38 -5.37
N MET A 241 -2.25 -4.55 -6.58
CA MET A 241 -1.29 -5.62 -6.85
C MET A 241 -0.06 -5.50 -5.91
N GLY A 242 0.48 -4.29 -5.76
CA GLY A 242 1.59 -4.01 -4.83
C GLY A 242 1.29 -4.30 -3.35
N VAL A 243 0.01 -4.30 -2.95
CA VAL A 243 -0.43 -4.71 -1.61
C VAL A 243 -0.50 -6.24 -1.50
N VAL A 244 -1.05 -6.92 -2.52
CA VAL A 244 -1.23 -8.37 -2.52
C VAL A 244 0.11 -9.10 -2.62
N GLU A 245 1.06 -8.63 -3.44
CA GLU A 245 2.32 -9.33 -3.70
C GLU A 245 3.17 -9.53 -2.44
N ARG A 246 3.03 -8.65 -1.43
CA ARG A 246 3.74 -8.75 -0.14
C ARG A 246 3.42 -10.05 0.59
N PHE A 247 2.19 -10.54 0.44
CA PHE A 247 1.76 -11.79 1.03
C PHE A 247 2.33 -13.02 0.33
N TRP A 248 2.98 -12.89 -0.82
CA TRP A 248 3.58 -14.04 -1.51
C TRP A 248 5.01 -14.36 -1.05
N MET A 249 5.60 -13.53 -0.17
CA MET A 249 6.93 -13.79 0.40
C MET A 249 6.99 -15.13 1.16
N GLN A 250 5.93 -15.51 1.88
CA GLN A 250 5.91 -16.75 2.64
C GLN A 250 5.93 -17.97 1.72
N SER A 251 5.17 -17.94 0.61
CA SER A 251 5.27 -18.97 -0.43
C SER A 251 6.67 -19.01 -1.06
N ASN A 252 7.28 -17.85 -1.30
CA ASN A 252 8.65 -17.77 -1.83
C ASN A 252 9.67 -18.41 -0.87
N ALA A 253 9.50 -18.25 0.45
CA ALA A 253 10.36 -18.89 1.44
C ALA A 253 10.30 -20.42 1.36
N ALA A 254 9.09 -20.99 1.23
CA ALA A 254 8.92 -22.44 1.06
C ALA A 254 9.58 -22.95 -0.22
N VAL A 255 9.36 -22.25 -1.33
CA VAL A 255 9.97 -22.58 -2.63
C VAL A 255 11.49 -22.48 -2.58
N ALA A 256 12.05 -21.44 -1.95
CA ALA A 256 13.51 -21.28 -1.84
C ALA A 256 14.15 -22.42 -1.04
N VAL A 257 13.51 -22.86 0.05
CA VAL A 257 13.97 -24.03 0.82
C VAL A 257 13.90 -25.31 -0.03
N LEU A 258 12.81 -25.51 -0.77
CA LEU A 258 12.68 -26.65 -1.69
C LEU A 258 13.73 -26.60 -2.81
N ALA A 259 14.04 -25.42 -3.36
CA ALA A 259 15.08 -25.23 -4.37
C ALA A 259 16.47 -25.63 -3.83
N GLY A 260 16.80 -25.21 -2.61
CA GLY A 260 18.05 -25.63 -1.95
C GLY A 260 18.13 -27.14 -1.72
N LEU A 261 17.01 -27.77 -1.34
CA LEU A 261 16.93 -29.22 -1.24
C LEU A 261 17.08 -29.88 -2.61
N GLY A 262 16.48 -29.32 -3.66
CA GLY A 262 16.58 -29.80 -5.03
C GLY A 262 18.01 -29.78 -5.57
N LEU A 263 18.74 -28.68 -5.34
CA LEU A 263 20.16 -28.60 -5.70
C LEU A 263 20.98 -29.70 -5.02
N ALA A 264 20.77 -29.92 -3.72
CA ALA A 264 21.47 -30.95 -2.97
C ALA A 264 21.18 -32.39 -3.49
N ARG A 265 20.04 -32.60 -4.16
CA ARG A 265 19.68 -33.90 -4.76
C ARG A 265 20.30 -34.13 -6.14
N LEU A 266 20.68 -33.07 -6.85
CA LEU A 266 21.30 -33.20 -8.18
C LEU A 266 22.71 -33.78 -8.11
N VAL A 267 23.45 -33.51 -7.02
CA VAL A 267 24.84 -33.98 -6.86
C VAL A 267 24.94 -35.52 -6.80
N PRO A 268 24.17 -36.23 -5.95
CA PRO A 268 24.15 -37.69 -5.96
C PRO A 268 23.66 -38.30 -7.29
N LEU A 269 22.59 -37.74 -7.88
CA LEU A 269 22.04 -38.20 -9.16
C LEU A 269 23.05 -38.07 -10.31
N GLY A 270 23.75 -36.94 -10.37
CA GLY A 270 24.81 -36.70 -11.35
C GLY A 270 26.03 -37.59 -11.13
N SER A 271 26.37 -37.92 -9.87
CA SER A 271 27.49 -38.82 -9.55
C SER A 271 27.26 -40.28 -9.94
N ALA A 272 25.99 -40.70 -10.06
CA ALA A 272 25.63 -42.01 -10.56
C ALA A 272 25.71 -42.10 -12.10
N ALA A 273 25.59 -40.96 -12.78
CA ALA A 273 25.62 -40.85 -14.25
C ALA A 273 26.99 -40.42 -14.82
N LEU A 274 27.79 -39.69 -14.04
CA LEU A 274 29.07 -39.13 -14.43
C LEU A 274 30.14 -39.51 -13.40
N ASP A 275 31.26 -40.07 -13.85
CA ASP A 275 32.40 -40.54 -13.04
C ASP A 275 33.24 -39.37 -12.43
N ALA A 276 32.57 -38.28 -12.06
CA ALA A 276 33.16 -36.97 -11.76
C ALA A 276 33.04 -36.58 -10.27
N ARG A 277 33.29 -37.53 -9.36
CA ARG A 277 33.04 -37.40 -7.90
C ARG A 277 33.65 -36.15 -7.23
N ARG A 278 34.73 -35.57 -7.78
CA ARG A 278 35.36 -34.34 -7.27
C ARG A 278 34.84 -33.04 -7.88
N VAL A 279 34.26 -33.11 -9.08
CA VAL A 279 33.79 -31.92 -9.84
C VAL A 279 32.37 -31.53 -9.42
N LEU A 280 31.54 -32.52 -9.09
CA LEU A 280 30.13 -32.32 -8.72
C LEU A 280 29.92 -31.38 -7.50
N PRO A 281 30.66 -31.48 -6.38
CA PRO A 281 30.53 -30.52 -5.27
C PRO A 281 30.97 -29.09 -5.64
N CYS A 282 31.99 -28.95 -6.50
CA CYS A 282 32.42 -27.64 -6.99
C CYS A 282 31.34 -27.01 -7.87
N LEU A 283 30.70 -27.79 -8.74
CA LEU A 283 29.57 -27.33 -9.56
C LEU A 283 28.36 -26.94 -8.71
N GLU A 284 28.10 -27.66 -7.61
CA GLU A 284 27.05 -27.31 -6.66
C GLU A 284 27.28 -25.92 -6.05
N TRP A 285 28.50 -25.65 -5.57
CA TRP A 285 28.87 -24.35 -5.04
C TRP A 285 28.84 -23.24 -6.10
N LEU A 286 29.40 -23.51 -7.29
CA LEU A 286 29.41 -22.54 -8.40
C LEU A 286 27.99 -22.17 -8.82
N SER A 287 27.08 -23.15 -8.95
CA SER A 287 25.69 -22.88 -9.30
C SER A 287 24.95 -22.12 -8.20
N ALA A 288 25.15 -22.47 -6.93
CA ALA A 288 24.59 -21.73 -5.80
C ALA A 288 25.04 -20.26 -5.80
N LEU A 289 26.36 -20.02 -5.89
CA LEU A 289 26.91 -18.67 -5.88
C LEU A 289 26.52 -17.87 -7.12
N ALA A 290 26.48 -18.48 -8.30
CA ALA A 290 26.06 -17.81 -9.53
C ALA A 290 24.59 -17.37 -9.48
N LEU A 291 23.68 -18.22 -8.98
CA LEU A 291 22.27 -17.86 -8.84
C LEU A 291 22.05 -16.75 -7.81
N VAL A 292 22.78 -16.79 -6.69
CA VAL A 292 22.72 -15.74 -5.66
C VAL A 292 23.31 -14.43 -6.17
N ALA A 293 24.47 -14.46 -6.84
CA ALA A 293 25.07 -13.27 -7.43
C ALA A 293 24.17 -12.66 -8.52
N CYS A 294 23.51 -13.49 -9.33
CA CYS A 294 22.51 -13.03 -10.30
C CYS A 294 21.37 -12.30 -9.60
N GLN A 295 20.81 -12.84 -8.51
CA GLN A 295 19.75 -12.17 -7.75
C GLN A 295 20.17 -10.85 -7.13
N ILE A 296 21.38 -10.76 -6.60
CA ILE A 296 21.91 -9.49 -6.08
C ILE A 296 21.99 -8.48 -7.22
N TRP A 297 22.62 -8.86 -8.33
CA TRP A 297 22.83 -7.98 -9.47
C TRP A 297 21.53 -7.45 -10.07
N THR A 298 20.52 -8.30 -10.24
CA THR A 298 19.24 -7.93 -10.85
C THR A 298 18.40 -7.01 -9.97
N ASN A 299 18.47 -7.19 -8.64
CA ASN A 299 17.57 -6.50 -7.71
C ASN A 299 18.21 -5.33 -6.96
N TYR A 300 19.54 -5.20 -6.96
CA TYR A 300 20.25 -4.18 -6.17
C TYR A 300 19.75 -2.75 -6.47
N SER A 301 19.70 -2.36 -7.74
CA SER A 301 19.31 -1.00 -8.13
C SER A 301 17.86 -0.66 -7.78
N ALA A 302 16.96 -1.65 -7.82
CA ALA A 302 15.56 -1.47 -7.44
C ALA A 302 15.38 -1.43 -5.91
N CYS A 303 16.22 -2.14 -5.16
CA CYS A 303 16.14 -2.24 -3.71
C CYS A 303 17.01 -1.21 -2.97
N ASP A 304 17.89 -0.49 -3.67
CA ASP A 304 18.61 0.64 -3.10
C ASP A 304 17.66 1.82 -2.88
N GLN A 305 17.25 2.00 -1.63
CA GLN A 305 16.35 3.07 -1.19
C GLN A 305 17.10 4.16 -0.40
N SER A 306 18.44 4.20 -0.47
CA SER A 306 19.28 5.16 0.28
C SER A 306 18.99 6.64 -0.01
N SER A 307 18.40 6.93 -1.16
CA SER A 307 18.00 8.27 -1.61
C SER A 307 16.48 8.45 -1.71
N ASN A 308 15.68 7.50 -1.24
CA ASN A 308 14.23 7.61 -1.31
C ASN A 308 13.67 8.41 -0.12
N TYR A 309 13.46 9.71 -0.36
CA TYR A 309 12.82 10.63 0.59
C TYR A 309 11.44 11.10 0.12
N VAL A 310 10.84 10.42 -0.86
CA VAL A 310 9.66 10.94 -1.58
C VAL A 310 8.47 11.15 -0.64
N VAL A 311 8.14 10.13 0.17
CA VAL A 311 7.00 10.20 1.12
C VAL A 311 7.30 11.12 2.31
N ASP A 312 8.56 11.18 2.77
CA ASP A 312 8.99 12.12 3.80
C ASP A 312 8.86 13.57 3.29
N ASN A 313 9.40 13.87 2.11
CA ASN A 313 9.28 15.17 1.46
C ASN A 313 7.82 15.55 1.21
N PHE A 314 6.97 14.59 0.82
CA PHE A 314 5.54 14.80 0.65
C PHE A 314 4.92 15.31 1.97
N ALA A 315 5.12 14.58 3.05
CA ALA A 315 4.56 14.93 4.35
C ALA A 315 5.13 16.24 4.89
N ARG A 316 6.45 16.49 4.75
CA ARG A 316 7.08 17.75 5.15
C ARG A 316 6.52 18.95 4.41
N ASN A 317 6.30 18.83 3.10
CA ASN A 317 5.70 19.89 2.29
C ASN A 317 4.27 20.20 2.73
N LEU A 318 3.44 19.17 2.93
CA LEU A 318 2.07 19.34 3.44
C LEU A 318 2.07 20.02 4.81
N LEU A 319 2.83 19.49 5.78
CA LEU A 319 2.90 20.02 7.15
C LEU A 319 3.43 21.46 7.19
N SER A 320 4.47 21.77 6.42
CA SER A 320 5.07 23.12 6.41
C SER A 320 4.15 24.15 5.76
N SER A 321 3.30 23.73 4.82
CA SER A 321 2.36 24.63 4.14
C SER A 321 1.18 25.06 5.01
N MET A 322 0.88 24.37 6.11
CA MET A 322 -0.32 24.65 6.91
C MET A 322 -0.17 25.94 7.72
N PRO A 323 -1.21 26.79 7.86
CA PRO A 323 -1.18 27.92 8.77
C PRO A 323 -1.06 27.46 10.24
N ALA A 324 -0.70 28.39 11.13
CA ALA A 324 -0.50 28.09 12.54
C ALA A 324 -1.80 27.62 13.20
N GLY A 325 -1.74 26.52 13.96
CA GLY A 325 -2.89 26.03 14.72
C GLY A 325 -4.00 25.37 13.88
N ALA A 326 -3.74 25.06 12.61
CA ALA A 326 -4.68 24.45 11.67
C ALA A 326 -5.13 23.04 12.08
N VAL A 327 -6.31 22.66 11.61
CA VAL A 327 -6.87 21.31 11.76
C VAL A 327 -6.83 20.62 10.40
N VAL A 328 -6.20 19.46 10.31
CA VAL A 328 -6.09 18.69 9.08
C VAL A 328 -6.93 17.42 9.20
N LEU A 329 -7.97 17.33 8.39
CA LEU A 329 -8.76 16.13 8.20
C LEU A 329 -8.01 15.19 7.24
N LEU A 330 -7.55 14.06 7.76
CA LEU A 330 -6.79 13.06 7.01
C LEU A 330 -7.73 12.09 6.31
N ARG A 331 -7.34 11.65 5.10
CA ARG A 331 -8.02 10.60 4.33
C ARG A 331 -7.03 9.55 3.83
N GLY A 332 -7.31 8.28 4.05
CA GLY A 332 -6.51 7.20 3.51
C GLY A 332 -5.08 7.10 4.06
N ASP A 333 -4.38 6.08 3.57
CA ASP A 333 -3.11 5.64 4.17
C ASP A 333 -1.95 6.62 3.96
N LEU A 334 -1.86 7.28 2.80
CA LEU A 334 -0.70 8.11 2.47
C LEU A 334 -0.58 9.33 3.41
N PRO A 335 -1.52 10.30 3.42
CA PRO A 335 -1.41 11.43 4.32
C PRO A 335 -1.63 10.97 5.76
N GLY A 336 -2.47 9.95 5.98
CA GLY A 336 -2.72 9.36 7.29
C GLY A 336 -1.44 8.92 7.99
N ASN A 337 -0.67 8.00 7.42
CA ASN A 337 0.52 7.44 8.05
C ASN A 337 1.70 8.41 8.00
N ALA A 338 1.92 9.09 6.86
CA ALA A 338 3.09 9.95 6.68
C ALA A 338 3.05 11.20 7.58
N LEU A 339 1.91 11.91 7.66
CA LEU A 339 1.79 13.08 8.53
C LEU A 339 1.82 12.68 10.02
N ARG A 340 1.18 11.56 10.40
CA ARG A 340 1.21 11.08 11.79
C ARG A 340 2.62 10.76 12.26
N TYR A 341 3.43 10.11 11.43
CA TYR A 341 4.82 9.81 11.78
C TYR A 341 5.63 11.10 12.03
N LEU A 342 5.64 12.03 11.07
CA LEU A 342 6.39 13.27 11.23
C LEU A 342 5.88 14.13 12.39
N HIS A 343 4.57 14.19 12.59
CA HIS A 343 3.98 15.03 13.62
C HIS A 343 4.12 14.44 15.02
N TYR A 344 3.80 13.15 15.21
CA TYR A 344 3.78 12.53 16.54
C TYR A 344 5.11 11.89 16.95
N CYS A 345 5.92 11.40 16.01
CA CYS A 345 7.22 10.78 16.30
C CYS A 345 8.37 11.79 16.16
N GLU A 346 8.43 12.52 15.05
CA GLU A 346 9.51 13.49 14.79
C GLU A 346 9.22 14.89 15.38
N GLY A 347 8.00 15.12 15.90
CA GLY A 347 7.63 16.39 16.55
C GLY A 347 7.46 17.57 15.60
N MET A 348 7.24 17.32 14.30
CA MET A 348 7.06 18.38 13.31
C MET A 348 5.70 19.06 13.47
N ARG A 349 5.69 20.41 13.51
CA ARG A 349 4.47 21.23 13.59
C ARG A 349 3.54 20.81 14.74
N PRO A 350 3.98 20.81 16.01
CA PRO A 350 3.16 20.37 17.15
C PRO A 350 1.93 21.26 17.39
N ASP A 351 1.84 22.41 16.71
CA ASP A 351 0.73 23.35 16.78
C ASP A 351 -0.49 22.92 15.97
N ILE A 352 -0.33 22.07 14.95
CA ILE A 352 -1.46 21.60 14.13
C ILE A 352 -2.16 20.42 14.80
N THR A 353 -3.40 20.16 14.42
CA THR A 353 -4.17 19.00 14.89
C THR A 353 -4.55 18.10 13.73
N LEU A 354 -4.13 16.84 13.79
CA LEU A 354 -4.46 15.82 12.81
C LEU A 354 -5.69 15.02 13.26
N VAL A 355 -6.74 15.01 12.45
CA VAL A 355 -7.99 14.29 12.75
C VAL A 355 -8.30 13.36 11.58
N ASP A 356 -8.40 12.06 11.84
CA ASP A 356 -8.68 11.08 10.78
C ASP A 356 -10.20 10.97 10.53
N GLN A 357 -10.62 11.30 9.31
CA GLN A 357 -12.04 11.36 8.97
C GLN A 357 -12.68 9.98 8.81
N GLU A 358 -11.92 8.99 8.35
CA GLU A 358 -12.41 7.62 8.17
C GLU A 358 -12.54 6.96 9.55
N MET A 359 -11.55 7.18 10.42
CA MET A 359 -11.60 6.62 11.77
C MET A 359 -12.71 7.24 12.63
N MET A 360 -13.09 8.50 12.42
CA MET A 360 -14.23 9.12 13.13
C MET A 360 -15.58 8.40 12.92
N THR A 361 -15.68 7.54 11.90
CA THR A 361 -16.86 6.70 11.66
C THR A 361 -16.91 5.45 12.55
N TYR A 362 -15.82 5.09 13.23
CA TYR A 362 -15.76 3.96 14.16
C TYR A 362 -16.19 4.37 15.57
N GLU A 363 -16.86 3.45 16.27
CA GLU A 363 -17.39 3.67 17.63
C GLU A 363 -16.30 3.95 18.67
N TRP A 364 -15.11 3.41 18.47
CA TRP A 364 -14.00 3.52 19.41
C TRP A 364 -13.18 4.80 19.26
N TYR A 365 -13.18 5.45 18.09
CA TYR A 365 -12.20 6.49 17.74
C TYR A 365 -12.27 7.71 18.64
N LEU A 366 -13.42 8.39 18.69
CA LEU A 366 -13.55 9.62 19.50
C LEU A 366 -13.45 9.34 21.01
N PRO A 367 -14.09 8.29 21.57
CA PRO A 367 -13.89 7.92 22.97
C PRO A 367 -12.41 7.73 23.34
N LYS A 368 -11.57 7.22 22.43
CA LYS A 368 -10.15 7.00 22.68
C LYS A 368 -9.26 8.21 22.42
N LEU A 369 -9.47 8.87 21.29
CA LEU A 369 -8.51 9.81 20.73
C LEU A 369 -8.90 11.28 20.91
N ALA A 370 -10.18 11.61 21.16
CA ALA A 370 -10.59 13.01 21.33
C ALA A 370 -9.83 13.74 22.45
N LYS A 371 -9.48 13.03 23.54
CA LYS A 371 -8.69 13.59 24.64
C LYS A 371 -7.26 13.98 24.26
N HIS A 372 -6.74 13.41 23.17
CA HIS A 372 -5.40 13.69 22.63
C HIS A 372 -5.43 14.78 21.55
N LEU A 373 -6.61 15.36 21.27
CA LEU A 373 -6.83 16.41 20.26
C LEU A 373 -7.27 17.71 20.94
N PRO A 374 -6.38 18.39 21.69
CA PRO A 374 -6.74 19.57 22.46
C PRO A 374 -7.19 20.72 21.57
N GLY A 375 -8.22 21.44 21.99
CA GLY A 375 -8.76 22.59 21.26
C GLY A 375 -9.73 22.24 20.11
N ILE A 376 -10.03 20.95 19.92
CA ILE A 376 -11.07 20.46 19.01
C ILE A 376 -12.29 20.03 19.82
N HIS A 377 -13.47 20.46 19.37
CA HIS A 377 -14.74 20.16 19.99
C HIS A 377 -15.56 19.22 19.10
N PHE A 378 -15.84 18.01 19.59
CA PHE A 378 -16.66 17.04 18.89
C PHE A 378 -18.12 17.12 19.37
N PRO A 379 -19.10 17.40 18.51
CA PRO A 379 -20.52 17.55 18.90
C PRO A 379 -21.26 16.22 19.12
N GLY A 380 -20.52 15.12 19.30
CA GLY A 380 -21.03 13.78 19.56
C GLY A 380 -19.87 12.80 19.71
N LYS A 381 -20.18 11.50 19.70
CA LYS A 381 -19.21 10.41 19.90
C LYS A 381 -18.84 9.66 18.63
N ARG A 382 -19.51 9.94 17.51
CA ARG A 382 -19.23 9.29 16.22
C ARG A 382 -19.68 10.19 15.06
N TRP A 383 -18.91 10.21 13.99
CA TRP A 383 -19.30 10.88 12.74
C TRP A 383 -20.38 10.06 12.03
N ASN A 384 -21.48 10.70 11.67
CA ASN A 384 -22.50 10.16 10.79
C ASN A 384 -23.09 11.28 9.91
N PRO A 385 -23.36 11.06 8.61
CA PRO A 385 -24.01 12.06 7.76
C PRO A 385 -25.37 12.56 8.30
N VAL A 386 -26.06 11.73 9.09
CA VAL A 386 -27.32 12.05 9.75
C VAL A 386 -27.07 12.34 11.23
N GLU A 387 -27.50 13.52 11.70
CA GLU A 387 -27.46 13.87 13.12
C GLU A 387 -28.56 13.14 13.91
N GLY A 388 -28.28 12.84 15.19
CA GLY A 388 -29.27 12.25 16.09
C GLY A 388 -28.66 11.26 17.07
N LEU A 389 -29.53 10.43 17.64
CA LEU A 389 -29.15 9.28 18.46
C LEU A 389 -29.29 8.02 17.62
N LEU A 390 -28.22 7.23 17.56
CA LEU A 390 -28.29 5.88 17.03
C LEU A 390 -29.11 4.98 17.99
N PRO A 391 -29.60 3.80 17.54
CA PRO A 391 -30.42 2.90 18.36
C PRO A 391 -29.76 2.45 19.67
N ASP A 392 -28.42 2.45 19.72
CA ASP A 392 -27.59 2.15 20.89
C ASP A 392 -27.44 3.35 21.87
N GLY A 393 -28.04 4.50 21.56
CA GLY A 393 -27.92 5.74 22.32
C GLY A 393 -26.68 6.58 21.99
N THR A 394 -25.90 6.20 20.97
CA THR A 394 -24.72 6.97 20.55
C THR A 394 -25.14 8.26 19.86
N LEU A 395 -24.77 9.41 20.44
CA LEU A 395 -24.95 10.73 19.81
C LEU A 395 -23.98 10.89 18.64
N VAL A 396 -24.52 11.07 17.45
CA VAL A 396 -23.75 11.27 16.21
C VAL A 396 -23.81 12.70 15.71
N PHE A 397 -22.79 13.09 14.94
CA PHE A 397 -22.73 14.40 14.28
C PHE A 397 -22.24 14.29 12.83
N ASN A 398 -22.67 15.22 12.00
CA ASN A 398 -22.19 15.36 10.62
C ASN A 398 -21.07 16.42 10.52
N LEU A 399 -20.43 16.49 9.35
CA LEU A 399 -19.34 17.43 9.10
C LEU A 399 -19.77 18.88 9.26
N HIS A 400 -20.96 19.25 8.80
CA HIS A 400 -21.47 20.62 8.95
C HIS A 400 -21.51 21.06 10.43
N ARG A 401 -22.02 20.20 11.31
CA ARG A 401 -22.07 20.47 12.76
C ARG A 401 -20.67 20.54 13.36
N PHE A 402 -19.76 19.67 12.95
CA PHE A 402 -18.36 19.71 13.36
C PHE A 402 -17.70 21.05 13.02
N LEU A 403 -17.84 21.52 11.78
CA LEU A 403 -17.27 22.79 11.33
C LEU A 403 -17.88 23.99 12.08
N LYS A 404 -19.20 23.98 12.31
CA LYS A 404 -19.89 25.05 13.03
C LYS A 404 -19.39 25.22 14.47
N VAL A 405 -19.12 24.11 15.17
CA VAL A 405 -18.63 24.14 16.55
C VAL A 405 -17.14 24.51 16.61
N ASN A 406 -16.37 24.21 15.56
CA ASN A 406 -14.94 24.52 15.45
C ASN A 406 -14.63 25.73 14.56
N LYS A 407 -15.56 26.69 14.44
CA LYS A 407 -15.40 27.87 13.57
C LYS A 407 -14.21 28.78 13.91
N HIS A 408 -13.63 28.63 15.10
CA HIS A 408 -12.43 29.34 15.56
C HIS A 408 -11.13 28.74 15.01
N LYS A 409 -11.20 27.61 14.30
CA LYS A 409 -10.06 26.92 13.69
C LYS A 409 -10.19 26.91 12.17
N GLU A 410 -9.05 27.04 11.50
CA GLU A 410 -8.98 26.79 10.07
C GLU A 410 -8.89 25.28 9.82
N VAL A 411 -9.83 24.75 9.05
CA VAL A 411 -9.94 23.32 8.77
C VAL A 411 -9.54 23.06 7.32
N PHE A 412 -8.62 22.11 7.15
CA PHE A 412 -8.11 21.65 5.87
C PHE A 412 -8.43 20.17 5.70
N VAL A 413 -8.59 19.72 4.46
CA VAL A 413 -8.80 18.33 4.08
C VAL A 413 -7.72 17.94 3.10
N CYS A 414 -7.01 16.82 3.33
CA CYS A 414 -5.94 16.39 2.44
C CYS A 414 -6.38 15.17 1.63
N ILE A 415 -6.23 15.25 0.30
CA ILE A 415 -6.73 14.23 -0.65
C ILE A 415 -8.27 14.07 -0.54
N GLY A 416 -8.95 15.19 -0.33
CA GLY A 416 -10.41 15.31 -0.38
C GLY A 416 -11.15 14.82 0.86
N LEU A 417 -12.48 15.00 0.80
CA LEU A 417 -13.42 14.60 1.84
C LEU A 417 -14.04 13.23 1.59
N HIS A 418 -14.46 12.56 2.65
CA HIS A 418 -15.29 11.37 2.58
C HIS A 418 -16.61 11.67 1.86
N GLU A 419 -16.91 10.91 0.80
CA GLU A 419 -18.05 11.18 -0.11
C GLU A 419 -19.42 10.97 0.54
N GLY A 420 -19.48 10.18 1.62
CA GLY A 420 -20.73 9.87 2.31
C GLY A 420 -21.37 11.02 3.08
N ASP A 421 -20.68 12.16 3.27
CA ASP A 421 -21.22 13.32 3.98
C ASP A 421 -21.14 14.60 3.15
N SER A 422 -22.26 15.01 2.56
CA SER A 422 -22.41 16.25 1.80
C SER A 422 -22.97 17.42 2.61
N THR A 423 -23.15 17.26 3.93
CA THR A 423 -23.84 18.27 4.76
C THR A 423 -23.10 19.60 4.83
N TRP A 424 -21.76 19.58 4.73
CA TRP A 424 -20.90 20.77 4.73
C TRP A 424 -21.20 21.72 3.57
N LYS A 425 -21.64 21.20 2.40
CA LYS A 425 -21.95 22.00 1.20
C LYS A 425 -23.07 23.02 1.42
N LYS A 426 -23.82 22.92 2.52
CA LYS A 426 -24.87 23.86 2.90
C LYS A 426 -24.34 25.27 3.21
N SER A 427 -23.13 25.36 3.76
CA SER A 427 -22.58 26.63 4.29
C SER A 427 -21.07 26.75 4.15
N TYR A 428 -20.40 25.76 3.52
CA TYR A 428 -18.97 25.78 3.25
C TYR A 428 -18.69 25.45 1.78
N SER A 429 -17.55 25.94 1.31
CA SER A 429 -16.91 25.65 0.04
C SER A 429 -15.49 25.14 0.25
N LEU A 430 -14.92 24.44 -0.73
CA LEU A 430 -13.55 23.95 -0.71
C LEU A 430 -12.69 24.85 -1.59
N TRP A 431 -11.67 25.48 -1.00
CA TRP A 431 -10.70 26.28 -1.74
C TRP A 431 -9.37 25.52 -1.82
N PRO A 432 -8.70 25.47 -2.97
CA PRO A 432 -7.50 24.65 -3.14
C PRO A 432 -6.33 25.17 -2.28
N TRP A 433 -5.60 24.25 -1.67
CA TRP A 433 -4.36 24.48 -0.91
C TRP A 433 -3.34 23.39 -1.27
N GLY A 434 -2.97 23.34 -2.55
CA GLY A 434 -2.09 22.32 -3.09
C GLY A 434 -2.74 20.93 -3.08
N THR A 435 -2.15 19.97 -2.37
CA THR A 435 -2.71 18.62 -2.21
C THR A 435 -3.93 18.64 -1.29
N CYS A 436 -4.00 19.60 -0.39
CA CYS A 436 -5.10 19.79 0.52
C CYS A 436 -6.06 20.87 0.02
N GLU A 437 -7.19 21.04 0.69
CA GLU A 437 -8.20 22.04 0.41
C GLU A 437 -8.65 22.65 1.73
N LYS A 438 -8.88 23.96 1.75
CA LYS A 438 -9.38 24.70 2.90
C LYS A 438 -10.91 24.68 2.88
N LEU A 439 -11.53 24.32 4.01
CA LEU A 439 -12.97 24.49 4.21
C LEU A 439 -13.26 25.94 4.59
N VAL A 440 -13.94 26.66 3.71
CA VAL A 440 -14.20 28.09 3.83
C VAL A 440 -15.71 28.34 3.87
N PRO A 441 -16.24 29.16 4.80
CA PRO A 441 -17.65 29.53 4.79
C PRO A 441 -18.10 30.06 3.42
N SER A 442 -19.27 29.65 2.93
CA SER A 442 -19.77 30.03 1.60
C SER A 442 -20.00 31.53 1.43
N GLU A 443 -20.13 32.26 2.53
CA GLU A 443 -20.24 33.73 2.58
C GLU A 443 -18.91 34.47 2.50
N ALA A 444 -17.78 33.75 2.53
CA ALA A 444 -16.46 34.35 2.44
C ALA A 444 -16.22 34.93 1.04
N VAL A 445 -15.65 36.13 0.99
CA VAL A 445 -15.27 36.79 -0.26
C VAL A 445 -13.99 36.14 -0.78
N PHE A 446 -14.04 35.65 -2.02
CA PHE A 446 -12.88 35.11 -2.72
C PHE A 446 -12.16 36.20 -3.50
N ASP A 447 -10.90 36.47 -3.17
CA ASP A 447 -9.98 37.28 -3.98
C ASP A 447 -9.05 36.35 -4.79
N PRO A 448 -9.24 36.26 -6.12
CA PRO A 448 -8.41 35.40 -6.96
C PRO A 448 -6.92 35.78 -6.93
N GLY A 449 -6.60 37.07 -6.93
CA GLY A 449 -5.22 37.55 -6.99
C GLY A 449 -4.45 37.23 -5.71
N GLU A 450 -5.09 37.45 -4.55
CA GLU A 450 -4.52 37.06 -3.27
C GLU A 450 -4.36 35.55 -3.16
N TRP A 451 -5.38 34.78 -3.54
CA TRP A 451 -5.34 33.32 -3.43
C TRP A 451 -4.27 32.69 -4.34
N ILE A 452 -4.08 33.23 -5.54
CA ILE A 452 -2.98 32.85 -6.43
C ILE A 452 -1.64 33.09 -5.75
N ARG A 453 -1.43 34.28 -5.16
CA ARG A 453 -0.18 34.61 -4.49
C ARG A 453 0.11 33.67 -3.32
N LEU A 454 -0.91 33.31 -2.54
CA LEU A 454 -0.79 32.40 -1.40
C LEU A 454 -0.47 30.97 -1.85
N THR A 455 -1.07 30.49 -2.94
CA THR A 455 -0.97 29.09 -3.34
C THR A 455 0.13 28.78 -4.35
N ARG A 456 0.77 29.80 -4.96
CA ARG A 456 1.76 29.64 -6.04
C ARG A 456 2.93 28.73 -5.69
N ASN A 457 3.49 28.87 -4.48
CA ASN A 457 4.71 28.20 -4.04
C ASN A 457 4.51 27.45 -2.72
N LEU A 458 3.40 26.73 -2.58
CA LEU A 458 3.11 25.97 -1.34
C LEU A 458 4.15 24.89 -1.06
N TYR A 459 4.66 24.26 -2.12
CA TYR A 459 5.52 23.09 -2.03
C TYR A 459 6.82 23.27 -2.79
N ASN A 460 7.92 22.84 -2.18
CA ASN A 460 9.20 22.64 -2.83
C ASN A 460 9.32 21.18 -3.28
N TRP A 461 8.65 20.84 -4.38
CA TRP A 461 8.62 19.49 -4.95
C TRP A 461 9.49 19.38 -6.19
N THR A 462 10.52 18.54 -6.12
CA THR A 462 11.56 18.39 -7.16
C THR A 462 11.54 17.03 -7.88
N GLU A 463 10.62 16.14 -7.53
CA GLU A 463 10.55 14.80 -8.14
C GLU A 463 9.95 14.86 -9.55
N ASP A 464 10.61 14.19 -10.49
CA ASP A 464 10.17 14.12 -11.88
C ASP A 464 8.86 13.32 -12.02
N TYR A 465 7.98 13.80 -12.90
CA TYR A 465 6.70 13.13 -13.18
C TYR A 465 6.91 11.74 -13.80
N GLY A 466 6.21 10.74 -13.28
CA GLY A 466 6.24 9.36 -13.78
C GLY A 466 7.58 8.64 -13.60
N ARG A 467 8.38 9.03 -12.58
CA ARG A 467 9.64 8.38 -12.21
C ARG A 467 9.44 7.03 -11.51
N PHE A 468 8.39 6.90 -10.71
CA PHE A 468 8.18 5.76 -9.81
C PHE A 468 7.27 4.69 -10.42
N GLN A 469 7.39 3.45 -9.92
CA GLN A 469 6.54 2.36 -10.36
C GLN A 469 5.08 2.61 -9.96
N PRO A 470 4.08 2.41 -10.86
CA PRO A 470 2.68 2.69 -10.56
C PRO A 470 2.08 1.94 -9.37
N SER A 471 2.69 0.83 -8.95
CA SER A 471 2.29 0.03 -7.78
C SER A 471 2.80 0.56 -6.44
N SER A 472 3.58 1.65 -6.44
CA SER A 472 4.27 2.19 -5.27
C SER A 472 3.57 3.40 -4.65
N TRP A 473 3.78 3.64 -3.36
CA TRP A 473 3.26 4.83 -2.68
C TRP A 473 4.00 6.10 -3.12
N GLU A 474 5.25 5.99 -3.57
CA GLU A 474 6.03 7.06 -4.16
C GLU A 474 5.39 7.60 -5.43
N ALA A 475 4.84 6.70 -6.27
CA ALA A 475 4.08 7.11 -7.44
C ALA A 475 2.81 7.88 -7.06
N VAL A 476 2.07 7.41 -6.04
CA VAL A 476 0.86 8.10 -5.55
C VAL A 476 1.20 9.47 -4.97
N ALA A 477 2.23 9.56 -4.11
CA ALA A 477 2.67 10.82 -3.54
C ALA A 477 3.13 11.81 -4.62
N ASN A 478 3.88 11.33 -5.60
CA ASN A 478 4.32 12.15 -6.72
C ASN A 478 3.14 12.63 -7.57
N GLU A 479 2.19 11.76 -7.89
CA GLU A 479 0.96 12.12 -8.60
C GLU A 479 0.20 13.24 -7.87
N GLU A 480 -0.03 13.09 -6.57
CA GLU A 480 -0.73 14.08 -5.74
C GLU A 480 -0.01 15.44 -5.73
N MET A 481 1.32 15.44 -5.66
CA MET A 481 2.14 16.67 -5.68
C MET A 481 2.16 17.33 -7.06
N TRP A 482 2.13 16.55 -8.13
CA TRP A 482 1.98 17.09 -9.48
C TRP A 482 0.58 17.67 -9.66
N GLN A 483 -0.49 16.91 -9.40
CA GLN A 483 -1.87 17.40 -9.53
C GLN A 483 -2.13 18.65 -8.67
N ALA A 484 -1.51 18.77 -7.49
CA ALA A 484 -1.57 19.96 -6.64
C ALA A 484 -1.22 21.26 -7.35
N ARG A 485 -0.28 21.25 -8.31
CA ARG A 485 0.17 22.45 -9.05
C ARG A 485 -0.95 23.09 -9.86
N MET A 486 -1.91 22.29 -10.33
CA MET A 486 -3.01 22.77 -11.19
C MET A 486 -4.28 23.14 -10.43
N LYS A 487 -4.43 22.76 -9.15
CA LYS A 487 -5.72 22.88 -8.45
C LYS A 487 -6.22 24.33 -8.37
N THR A 488 -5.34 25.30 -8.14
CA THR A 488 -5.72 26.73 -8.12
C THR A 488 -6.24 27.21 -9.48
N ALA A 489 -5.56 26.87 -10.57
CA ALA A 489 -5.98 27.24 -11.92
C ALA A 489 -7.33 26.60 -12.27
N PHE A 490 -7.51 25.33 -11.91
CA PHE A 490 -8.76 24.61 -12.10
C PHE A 490 -9.91 25.22 -11.31
N PHE A 491 -9.72 25.52 -10.03
CA PHE A 491 -10.73 26.15 -9.18
C PHE A 491 -11.18 27.51 -9.71
N ILE A 492 -10.23 28.37 -10.12
CA ILE A 492 -10.54 29.69 -10.67
C ILE A 492 -11.30 29.57 -12.00
N PHE A 493 -10.93 28.59 -12.83
CA PHE A 493 -11.65 28.30 -14.06
C PHE A 493 -13.08 27.84 -13.80
N ASP A 494 -13.28 26.91 -12.85
CA ASP A 494 -14.60 26.42 -12.46
C ASP A 494 -15.48 27.54 -11.88
N LEU A 495 -14.88 28.45 -11.09
CA LEU A 495 -15.56 29.64 -10.61
C LEU A 495 -16.03 30.54 -11.76
N ALA A 496 -15.23 30.70 -12.82
CA ALA A 496 -15.64 31.45 -14.01
C ALA A 496 -16.83 30.80 -14.75
N GLU A 497 -16.88 29.46 -14.79
CA GLU A 497 -17.98 28.72 -15.42
C GLU A 497 -19.28 28.79 -14.60
N THR A 498 -19.18 28.63 -13.28
CA THR A 498 -20.33 28.33 -12.41
C THR A 498 -20.84 29.52 -11.59
N ALA A 499 -19.97 30.46 -11.22
CA ALA A 499 -20.36 31.55 -10.33
C ALA A 499 -21.19 32.61 -11.06
N SER A 500 -22.21 33.12 -10.37
CA SER A 500 -23.01 34.25 -10.83
C SER A 500 -22.27 35.57 -10.55
N VAL A 501 -21.32 35.91 -11.43
CA VAL A 501 -20.50 37.14 -11.35
C VAL A 501 -20.70 38.04 -12.57
N THR A 502 -20.23 39.28 -12.49
CA THR A 502 -20.28 40.22 -13.63
C THR A 502 -19.45 39.70 -14.81
N ALA A 503 -19.79 40.10 -16.03
CA ALA A 503 -19.04 39.71 -17.23
C ALA A 503 -17.55 40.11 -17.14
N GLU A 504 -17.25 41.28 -16.57
CA GLU A 504 -15.88 41.74 -16.33
C GLU A 504 -15.14 40.81 -15.36
N MET A 505 -15.77 40.43 -14.24
CA MET A 505 -15.17 39.50 -13.29
C MET A 505 -14.97 38.11 -13.91
N LYS A 506 -15.94 37.63 -14.69
CA LYS A 506 -15.82 36.36 -15.41
C LYS A 506 -14.64 36.37 -16.39
N SER A 507 -14.47 37.46 -17.15
CA SER A 507 -13.31 37.64 -18.04
C SER A 507 -12.00 37.59 -17.25
N ARG A 508 -11.91 38.34 -16.14
CA ARG A 508 -10.74 38.34 -15.25
C ARG A 508 -10.41 36.94 -14.71
N LEU A 509 -11.41 36.16 -14.29
CA LEU A 509 -11.20 34.80 -13.79
C LEU A 509 -10.64 33.88 -14.88
N TYR A 510 -11.18 33.93 -16.10
CA TYR A 510 -10.61 33.17 -17.22
C TYR A 510 -9.17 33.60 -17.53
N THR A 511 -8.89 34.91 -17.53
CA THR A 511 -7.53 35.44 -17.75
C THR A 511 -6.55 34.95 -16.68
N PHE A 512 -6.96 34.92 -15.41
CA PHE A 512 -6.15 34.33 -14.33
C PHE A 512 -5.90 32.84 -14.53
N ALA A 513 -6.96 32.05 -14.78
CA ALA A 513 -6.84 30.61 -15.00
C ALA A 513 -5.94 30.28 -16.21
N TYR A 514 -6.14 30.96 -17.33
CA TYR A 514 -5.31 30.83 -18.53
C TYR A 514 -3.84 31.14 -18.24
N THR A 515 -3.56 32.24 -17.55
CA THR A 515 -2.19 32.67 -17.21
C THR A 515 -1.48 31.61 -16.37
N LEU A 516 -2.16 31.08 -15.35
CA LEU A 516 -1.62 30.01 -14.51
C LEU A 516 -1.36 28.73 -15.31
N TYR A 517 -2.32 28.28 -16.12
CA TYR A 517 -2.15 27.07 -16.92
C TYR A 517 -0.99 27.19 -17.91
N LYS A 518 -0.88 28.34 -18.58
CA LYS A 518 0.22 28.64 -19.49
C LYS A 518 1.58 28.60 -18.78
N GLU A 519 1.69 29.23 -17.61
CA GLU A 519 2.92 29.23 -16.81
C GLU A 519 3.31 27.81 -16.41
N ILE A 520 2.36 27.04 -15.87
CA ILE A 520 2.57 25.68 -15.37
C ILE A 520 3.03 24.74 -16.50
N ILE A 521 2.35 24.76 -17.65
CA ILE A 521 2.68 23.88 -18.78
C ILE A 521 4.01 24.27 -19.43
N ASN A 522 4.30 25.56 -19.57
CA ASN A 522 5.56 26.00 -20.17
C ASN A 522 6.77 25.72 -19.25
N SER A 523 6.55 25.64 -17.94
CA SER A 523 7.63 25.39 -16.97
C SER A 523 8.02 23.91 -16.87
N HIS A 524 7.19 22.99 -17.39
CA HIS A 524 7.39 21.56 -17.20
C HIS A 524 7.19 20.79 -18.51
N ALA A 525 8.25 20.25 -19.09
CA ALA A 525 8.16 19.51 -20.35
C ALA A 525 7.42 18.16 -20.21
N LYS A 526 7.58 17.48 -19.07
CA LYS A 526 6.90 16.23 -18.73
C LYS A 526 5.98 16.48 -17.55
N HIS A 527 4.68 16.21 -17.74
CA HIS A 527 3.65 16.51 -16.75
C HIS A 527 2.44 15.57 -16.93
N PRO A 528 1.48 15.54 -15.99
CA PRO A 528 0.26 14.75 -16.12
C PRO A 528 -0.53 15.03 -17.40
N VAL A 529 -1.15 14.00 -17.99
CA VAL A 529 -1.80 14.09 -19.31
C VAL A 529 -3.02 15.03 -19.28
N ASN A 530 -3.80 15.00 -18.21
CA ASN A 530 -4.99 15.84 -18.01
C ASN A 530 -4.70 17.35 -18.10
N TRP A 531 -3.46 17.77 -17.86
CA TRP A 531 -3.04 19.16 -17.97
C TRP A 531 -3.25 19.73 -19.38
N HIS A 532 -3.00 18.92 -20.41
CA HIS A 532 -3.22 19.35 -21.80
C HIS A 532 -4.69 19.65 -22.07
N LYS A 533 -5.61 18.81 -21.57
CA LYS A 533 -7.06 19.03 -21.73
C LYS A 533 -7.50 20.32 -21.04
N ASN A 534 -7.09 20.51 -19.79
CA ASN A 534 -7.46 21.68 -19.00
C ASN A 534 -6.97 22.99 -19.64
N TYR A 535 -5.73 23.02 -20.12
CA TYR A 535 -5.19 24.20 -20.78
C TYR A 535 -5.81 24.46 -22.15
N ALA A 536 -6.09 23.41 -22.94
CA ALA A 536 -6.79 23.58 -24.21
C ALA A 536 -8.19 24.19 -24.01
N ILE A 537 -8.93 23.75 -23.00
CA ILE A 537 -10.23 24.33 -22.63
C ILE A 537 -10.06 25.80 -22.20
N ALA A 538 -9.04 26.12 -21.40
CA ALA A 538 -8.78 27.51 -21.01
C ALA A 538 -8.45 28.40 -22.22
N CYS A 539 -7.61 27.92 -23.15
CA CYS A 539 -7.31 28.63 -24.40
C CYS A 539 -8.58 28.85 -25.24
N GLU A 540 -9.46 27.86 -25.33
CA GLU A 540 -10.74 27.96 -26.04
C GLU A 540 -11.64 29.03 -25.43
N ARG A 541 -11.77 29.08 -24.10
CA ARG A 541 -12.55 30.12 -23.42
C ARG A 541 -11.99 31.51 -23.65
N MET A 542 -10.67 31.67 -23.67
CA MET A 542 -10.03 32.95 -23.99
C MET A 542 -10.33 33.44 -25.41
N LEU A 543 -10.59 32.55 -26.38
CA LEU A 543 -10.97 32.96 -27.74
C LEU A 543 -12.31 33.70 -27.77
N HIS A 544 -13.26 33.30 -26.92
CA HIS A 544 -14.61 33.88 -26.88
C HIS A 544 -14.66 35.25 -26.20
N LEU A 545 -13.67 35.59 -25.36
CA LEU A 545 -13.67 36.83 -24.59
C LEU A 545 -13.27 38.08 -25.40
N GLN A 546 -12.69 37.91 -26.60
CA GLN A 546 -12.24 39.01 -27.48
C GLN A 546 -11.46 40.12 -26.75
N GLU A 547 -10.70 39.79 -25.69
CA GLU A 547 -9.90 40.78 -24.97
C GLU A 547 -8.77 41.34 -25.86
N VAL A 548 -8.63 42.68 -25.85
CA VAL A 548 -7.64 43.42 -26.63
C VAL A 548 -6.23 43.03 -26.20
N GLY A 549 -5.45 42.40 -27.09
CA GLY A 549 -4.03 42.08 -26.89
C GLY A 549 -3.65 40.61 -26.95
N MET A 550 -4.61 39.68 -27.06
CA MET A 550 -4.33 38.25 -27.25
C MET A 550 -4.36 37.85 -28.73
N ASP A 551 -3.29 37.21 -29.21
CA ASP A 551 -3.25 36.68 -30.57
C ASP A 551 -4.17 35.46 -30.71
N GLN A 552 -5.30 35.67 -31.38
CA GLN A 552 -6.29 34.62 -31.67
C GLN A 552 -5.67 33.43 -32.38
N GLU A 553 -4.68 33.64 -33.24
CA GLU A 553 -4.01 32.54 -33.93
C GLU A 553 -3.21 31.67 -32.96
N THR A 554 -2.48 32.28 -32.03
CA THR A 554 -1.74 31.57 -30.99
C THR A 554 -2.68 30.76 -30.10
N LEU A 555 -3.77 31.35 -29.61
CA LEU A 555 -4.74 30.66 -28.77
C LEU A 555 -5.34 29.43 -29.48
N LEU A 556 -5.76 29.62 -30.73
CA LEU A 556 -6.42 28.58 -31.51
C LEU A 556 -5.44 27.47 -31.93
N SER A 557 -4.18 27.82 -32.18
CA SER A 557 -3.08 26.87 -32.39
C SER A 557 -2.78 26.05 -31.13
N GLU A 558 -2.71 26.70 -29.96
CA GLU A 558 -2.43 26.04 -28.67
C GLU A 558 -3.60 25.12 -28.25
N THR A 559 -4.86 25.53 -28.44
CA THR A 559 -6.03 24.67 -28.21
C THR A 559 -5.95 23.39 -29.05
N VAL A 560 -5.70 23.51 -30.35
CA VAL A 560 -5.58 22.36 -31.26
C VAL A 560 -4.43 21.46 -30.86
N LYS A 561 -3.25 22.02 -30.58
CA LYS A 561 -2.04 21.29 -30.18
C LYS A 561 -2.29 20.47 -28.92
N HIS A 562 -2.81 21.10 -27.87
CA HIS A 562 -2.96 20.44 -26.58
C HIS A 562 -4.10 19.42 -26.54
N PHE A 563 -5.20 19.63 -27.26
CA PHE A 563 -6.21 18.56 -27.41
C PHE A 563 -5.67 17.34 -28.17
N LEU A 564 -4.84 17.54 -29.20
CA LEU A 564 -4.19 16.42 -29.90
C LEU A 564 -3.24 15.65 -28.99
N LEU A 565 -2.39 16.35 -28.23
CA LEU A 565 -1.48 15.72 -27.25
C LEU A 565 -2.24 14.96 -26.16
N TYR A 566 -3.41 15.46 -25.74
CA TYR A 566 -4.28 14.76 -24.80
C TYR A 566 -4.83 13.46 -25.40
N VAL A 567 -5.45 13.53 -26.59
CA VAL A 567 -6.08 12.39 -27.28
C VAL A 567 -5.08 11.31 -27.69
N GLU A 568 -3.84 11.69 -27.97
CA GLU A 568 -2.74 10.76 -28.24
C GLU A 568 -2.35 9.94 -27.01
N ARG A 569 -2.44 10.53 -25.81
CA ARG A 569 -1.97 9.93 -24.56
C ARG A 569 -3.07 9.34 -23.67
N ALA A 570 -4.33 9.72 -23.90
CA ALA A 570 -5.50 9.26 -23.17
C ALA A 570 -6.42 8.44 -24.10
N GLU A 571 -5.98 7.24 -24.48
CA GLU A 571 -6.68 6.39 -25.46
C GLU A 571 -8.07 5.95 -24.97
N ASP A 572 -8.23 5.75 -23.66
CA ASP A 572 -9.45 5.23 -23.04
C ASP A 572 -10.45 6.33 -22.58
N ASP A 573 -10.21 7.61 -22.86
CA ASP A 573 -11.15 8.68 -22.44
C ASP A 573 -12.48 8.57 -23.23
N PRO A 574 -13.64 8.45 -22.57
CA PRO A 574 -14.95 8.42 -23.23
C PRO A 574 -15.23 9.62 -24.14
N GLN A 575 -14.66 10.79 -23.84
CA GLN A 575 -14.81 12.04 -24.58
C GLN A 575 -13.84 12.16 -25.76
N ARG A 576 -12.98 11.16 -26.02
CA ARG A 576 -11.94 11.21 -27.06
C ARG A 576 -12.48 11.57 -28.44
N GLN A 577 -13.61 10.97 -28.84
CA GLN A 577 -14.24 11.25 -30.14
C GLN A 577 -14.78 12.69 -30.22
N ASP A 578 -15.31 13.21 -29.12
CA ASP A 578 -15.84 14.58 -29.05
C ASP A 578 -14.72 15.59 -29.19
N ILE A 579 -13.59 15.35 -28.51
CA ILE A 579 -12.39 16.18 -28.60
C ILE A 579 -11.84 16.16 -30.02
N LEU A 580 -11.78 15.01 -30.70
CA LEU A 580 -11.34 14.92 -32.10
C LEU A 580 -12.26 15.69 -33.06
N ARG A 581 -13.58 15.65 -32.83
CA ARG A 581 -14.54 16.43 -33.61
C ARG A 581 -14.33 17.93 -33.40
N ALA A 582 -14.14 18.38 -32.16
CA ALA A 582 -13.83 19.78 -31.83
C ALA A 582 -12.53 20.23 -32.50
N VAL A 583 -11.46 19.42 -32.43
CA VAL A 583 -10.17 19.71 -33.07
C VAL A 583 -10.30 19.88 -34.58
N LYS A 584 -11.14 19.07 -35.25
CA LYS A 584 -11.39 19.20 -36.70
C LYS A 584 -12.04 20.55 -37.04
N HIS A 585 -12.94 21.04 -36.19
CA HIS A 585 -13.57 22.34 -36.38
C HIS A 585 -12.56 23.47 -36.16
N LEU A 586 -11.86 23.48 -35.03
CA LEU A 586 -10.83 24.47 -34.70
C LEU A 586 -9.72 24.54 -35.76
N LYS A 587 -9.27 23.40 -36.32
CA LYS A 587 -8.29 23.39 -37.42
C LYS A 587 -8.77 24.16 -38.66
N LYS A 588 -10.07 24.13 -38.97
CA LYS A 588 -10.62 24.88 -40.09
C LYS A 588 -10.61 26.38 -39.80
N GLU A 589 -11.02 26.77 -38.60
CA GLU A 589 -10.97 28.18 -38.17
C GLU A 589 -9.54 28.73 -38.20
N LEU A 590 -8.56 27.95 -37.73
CA LEU A 590 -7.14 28.33 -37.79
C LEU A 590 -6.67 28.60 -39.23
N GLN A 591 -7.11 27.76 -40.17
CA GLN A 591 -6.75 27.92 -41.57
C GLN A 591 -7.40 29.17 -42.18
N VAL A 592 -8.65 29.47 -41.84
CA VAL A 592 -9.34 30.69 -42.28
C VAL A 592 -8.62 31.92 -41.73
N LEU A 593 -8.35 31.96 -40.44
CA LEU A 593 -7.66 33.09 -39.79
C LEU A 593 -6.25 33.33 -40.39
N ARG A 594 -5.50 32.26 -40.66
CA ARG A 594 -4.19 32.34 -41.31
C ARG A 594 -4.24 32.81 -42.76
N ARG A 595 -5.34 32.58 -43.47
CA ARG A 595 -5.54 33.12 -44.83
C ARG A 595 -5.87 34.61 -44.76
N MET A 596 -6.78 35.00 -43.87
CA MET A 596 -7.16 36.40 -43.66
C MET A 596 -6.00 37.31 -43.21
N LYS A 597 -5.01 36.78 -42.48
CA LYS A 597 -3.80 37.55 -42.10
C LYS A 597 -2.75 37.64 -43.21
N LYS A 598 -2.85 36.80 -44.26
CA LYS A 598 -1.90 36.76 -45.39
C LYS A 598 -2.37 37.60 -46.58
N GLU A 599 -3.68 37.82 -46.68
CA GLU A 599 -4.32 38.82 -47.53
C GLU A 599 -4.21 40.20 -46.86
#